data_AF-A0A930FPN5-F1
#
_entry.id   AF-A0A930FPN5-F1
#
_cell.length_a   1.000
_cell.length_b   1.000
_cell.length_c   1.000
_cell.angle_alpha   90.00
_cell.angle_beta   90.00
_cell.angle_gamma   90.00
#
_symmetry.space_group_name_H-M   'P 1'
#
loop_
_entity.id
_entity.type
_entity.pdbx_description
1 polymer ?
#
loop_
_entity_poly.entity_id
_entity_poly.type
_entity_poly.pdbx_seq_one_letter_code
_entity_poly.pdbx_strand_id
1 'polypeptide(L)' 'MSSVISVRINEKESEILNQAAAIYGCAVSSLLKRLALEKLEDEYDMQVIKKYEEEKRNGKVKTYPIEELFEELDV' A
#
# COMPACT_ATOMS: atom_id res chain seq x y z
N MET A 1 15.38 11.53 12.61
CA MET A 1 16.33 10.46 12.98
C MET A 1 16.31 9.40 11.91
N SER A 2 17.47 8.94 11.42
CA SER A 2 17.54 7.79 10.50
C SER A 2 17.67 6.49 11.29
N SER A 3 16.75 5.56 11.08
CA SER A 3 16.80 4.21 11.67
C SER A 3 17.44 3.23 10.68
N VAL A 4 18.30 2.34 11.16
CA VAL A 4 18.94 1.28 10.35
C VAL A 4 18.23 -0.03 10.61
N ILE A 5 17.91 -0.76 9.54
CA ILE A 5 17.31 -2.09 9.60
C ILE A 5 18.32 -3.07 9.02
N SER A 6 18.73 -4.06 9.81
CA SER A 6 19.62 -5.14 9.38
C SER A 6 18.82 -6.41 9.16
N VAL A 7 18.79 -6.90 7.91
CA VAL A 7 18.10 -8.15 7.54
C VAL A 7 19.16 -9.16 7.11
N ARG A 8 19.12 -10.35 7.70
CA ARG A 8 19.99 -11.47 7.28
C ARG A 8 19.34 -12.16 6.10
N ILE A 9 20.10 -12.30 5.02
CA ILE A 9 19.69 -12.99 3.80
C ILE A 9 20.77 -14.01 3.40
N ASN A 10 20.37 -15.04 2.65
CA ASN A 10 21.31 -15.98 2.04
C ASN A 10 21.83 -15.47 0.69
N GLU A 11 22.79 -16.19 0.10
CA GLU A 11 23.43 -15.79 -1.17
C GLU A 11 22.44 -15.69 -2.33
N LYS A 12 21.49 -16.64 -2.43
CA LYS A 12 20.48 -16.65 -3.49
C LYS A 12 19.52 -15.48 -3.37
N GLU A 13 19.06 -15.18 -2.16
CA GLU A 13 18.20 -14.02 -1.87
C GLU A 13 18.91 -12.71 -2.23
N SER A 14 20.21 -12.61 -1.89
CA SER A 14 21.03 -11.46 -2.26
C SER A 14 21.13 -11.29 -3.77
N GLU A 15 21.39 -12.37 -4.51
CA GLU A 15 21.48 -12.33 -5.98
C GLU A 15 20.16 -11.86 -6.62
N ILE A 16 19.03 -12.44 -6.18
CA ILE A 16 17.69 -12.05 -6.65
C ILE A 16 17.41 -10.58 -6.36
N LEU A 17 17.69 -10.11 -5.13
CA LEU A 17 17.45 -8.71 -4.75
C LEU A 17 18.32 -7.74 -5.56
N ASN A 18 19.58 -8.09 -5.83
CA ASN A 18 20.46 -7.27 -6.66
C ASN A 18 19.98 -7.21 -8.12
N GLN A 19 19.56 -8.35 -8.70
CA GLN A 19 18.99 -8.39 -10.05
C GLN A 19 17.71 -7.55 -10.14
N ALA A 20 16.81 -7.69 -9.16
CA ALA A 20 15.60 -6.90 -9.09
C ALA A 20 15.93 -5.40 -8.96
N ALA A 21 16.85 -5.03 -8.08
CA ALA A 21 17.26 -3.64 -7.89
C ALA A 21 17.85 -3.04 -9.18
N ALA A 22 18.60 -3.82 -9.96
CA ALA A 22 19.11 -3.42 -11.27
C ALA A 22 17.98 -3.15 -12.29
N ILE A 23 16.95 -4.00 -12.33
CA ILE A 23 15.77 -3.79 -13.19
C ILE A 23 15.04 -2.49 -12.82
N TYR A 24 14.93 -2.19 -11.52
CA TYR A 24 14.29 -0.97 -11.02
C TYR A 24 15.20 0.25 -11.02
N GLY A 25 16.48 0.12 -11.40
CA GLY A 25 17.45 1.21 -11.41
C GLY A 25 17.68 1.85 -10.04
N CYS A 26 17.53 1.11 -8.95
CA CYS A 26 17.62 1.63 -7.58
C CYS A 26 18.52 0.78 -6.68
N ALA A 27 18.83 1.25 -5.47
CA ALA A 27 19.57 0.47 -4.48
C ALA A 27 18.67 -0.61 -3.85
N VAL A 28 19.25 -1.75 -3.45
CA VAL A 28 18.52 -2.85 -2.78
C VAL A 28 17.75 -2.37 -1.54
N SER A 29 18.32 -1.46 -0.75
CA SER A 29 17.65 -0.88 0.42
C SER A 29 16.40 -0.06 0.06
N SER A 30 16.46 0.67 -1.06
CA SER A 30 15.31 1.42 -1.58
C SER A 30 14.24 0.47 -2.12
N LEU A 31 14.65 -0.58 -2.84
CA LEU A 31 13.74 -1.62 -3.32
C LEU A 31 13.02 -2.31 -2.16
N LEU A 32 13.76 -2.77 -1.15
CA LEU A 32 13.19 -3.42 0.02
C LEU A 32 12.20 -2.53 0.76
N LYS A 33 12.54 -1.25 0.93
CA LYS A 33 11.63 -0.27 1.55
C LYS A 33 10.36 -0.11 0.73
N ARG A 34 10.48 0.02 -0.60
CA ARG A 34 9.33 0.22 -1.48
C ARG A 34 8.42 -1.00 -1.47
N LEU A 35 8.96 -2.21 -1.67
CA LEU A 35 8.18 -3.45 -1.64
C LEU A 35 7.49 -3.69 -0.30
N ALA A 36 8.15 -3.36 0.81
CA ALA A 36 7.57 -3.50 2.14
C ALA A 36 6.39 -2.54 2.36
N LEU A 37 6.50 -1.29 1.87
CA LEU A 37 5.43 -0.31 1.98
C LEU A 37 4.27 -0.64 1.02
N GLU A 38 4.54 -0.98 -0.23
CA GLU A 38 3.53 -1.39 -1.21
C GLU A 38 2.67 -2.55 -0.67
N LYS A 39 3.31 -3.57 -0.09
CA LYS A 39 2.57 -4.69 0.51
C LYS A 39 1.73 -4.27 1.72
N LEU A 40 2.23 -3.36 2.55
CA LEU A 40 1.50 -2.85 3.70
C LEU A 40 0.29 -2.02 3.26
N GLU A 41 0.45 -1.21 2.21
CA GLU A 41 -0.63 -0.44 1.58
C GLU A 41 -1.72 -1.37 1.04
N ASP A 42 -1.35 -2.41 0.26
CA ASP A 42 -2.30 -3.39 -0.24
C ASP A 42 -3.10 -4.08 0.89
N GLU A 43 -2.41 -4.46 1.98
CA GLU A 43 -3.04 -5.08 3.14
C GLU A 43 -3.99 -4.12 3.85
N TYR A 44 -3.61 -2.85 3.96
CA TYR A 44 -4.43 -1.80 4.56
C TYR A 44 -5.67 -1.50 3.70
N ASP A 45 -5.50 -1.30 2.40
CA ASP A 45 -6.61 -1.04 1.46
C ASP A 45 -7.62 -2.18 1.48
N MET A 46 -7.14 -3.43 1.49
CA MET A 46 -7.99 -4.60 1.61
C MET A 46 -8.78 -4.63 2.93
N GLN A 47 -8.20 -4.19 4.04
CA GLN A 47 -8.90 -4.08 5.32
C GLN A 47 -9.99 -2.99 5.27
N VAL A 48 -9.69 -1.84 4.68
CA VAL A 48 -10.65 -0.74 4.51
C VAL A 48 -11.85 -1.20 3.68
N ILE A 49 -11.59 -1.87 2.55
CA ILE A 49 -12.64 -2.44 1.68
C ILE A 49 -13.50 -3.45 2.45
N LYS A 50 -12.87 -4.39 3.17
CA LYS A 50 -13.61 -5.39 3.97
C LYS A 50 -14.53 -4.73 4.99
N LYS A 51 -14.04 -3.71 5.69
CA LYS A 51 -14.83 -2.95 6.66
C LYS A 51 -16.02 -2.26 5.99
N TYR A 52 -15.79 -1.59 4.86
CA TYR A 52 -16.86 -0.95 4.10
C TYR A 52 -17.92 -1.97 3.65
N GLU A 53 -17.51 -3.11 3.09
CA GLU A 53 -18.44 -4.18 2.65
C GLU A 53 -19.25 -4.77 3.81
N GLU A 54 -18.64 -4.93 4.99
CA GLU A 54 -19.34 -5.37 6.20
C GLU A 54 -20.36 -4.33 6.68
N GLU A 55 -19.98 -3.06 6.75
CA GLU A 55 -20.89 -1.97 7.11
C GLU A 55 -22.04 -1.83 6.11
N LYS A 56 -21.77 -2.01 4.82
CA LYS A 56 -22.76 -2.00 3.75
C LYS A 56 -23.76 -3.13 3.91
N ARG A 57 -23.27 -4.36 4.15
CA ARG A 57 -24.13 -5.53 4.43
C ARG A 57 -25.02 -5.32 5.66
N ASN A 58 -24.48 -4.64 6.66
CA ASN A 58 -25.20 -4.31 7.89
C ASN A 58 -26.13 -3.08 7.74
N GLY A 59 -26.26 -2.50 6.55
CA GLY A 59 -27.09 -1.32 6.29
C GLY A 59 -26.62 -0.03 6.97
N LYS A 60 -25.35 0.03 7.38
CA LYS A 60 -24.76 1.18 8.10
C LYS A 60 -24.12 2.21 7.16
N VAL A 61 -23.84 1.83 5.91
CA VAL A 61 -23.28 2.73 4.90
C VAL A 61 -24.39 3.66 4.39
N LYS A 62 -24.13 4.96 4.50
CA LYS A 62 -24.94 6.00 3.85
C LYS A 62 -24.25 6.43 2.57
N THR A 63 -25.03 6.61 1.52
CA THR A 63 -24.61 7.13 0.22
C THR A 63 -25.55 8.26 -0.15
N TYR A 64 -25.02 9.28 -0.81
CA TYR A 64 -25.79 10.40 -1.32
C TYR A 64 -25.48 10.60 -2.81
N PRO A 65 -26.39 11.23 -3.57
CA PRO A 65 -26.17 11.54 -4.98
C PRO A 65 -24.95 12.45 -5.19
N ILE A 66 -24.32 12.33 -6.35
CA ILE A 66 -23.14 13.16 -6.67
C ILE A 66 -23.51 14.64 -6.84
N GLU A 67 -24.76 14.93 -7.20
CA GLU A 67 -25.32 16.26 -7.34
C GLU A 67 -25.26 17.04 -6.02
N GLU A 68 -25.56 16.38 -4.89
CA GLU A 68 -25.46 17.02 -3.56
C GLU A 68 -24.01 17.41 -3.24
N LEU A 69 -23.02 16.59 -3.65
CA LEU A 69 -21.60 16.94 -3.51
C LEU A 69 -21.21 18.16 -4.33
N PHE A 70 -21.71 18.27 -5.56
CA PHE A 70 -21.42 19.40 -6.44
C PHE A 70 -22.05 20.70 -5.93
N GLU A 71 -23.27 20.64 -5.40
CA GLU A 71 -23.89 21.77 -4.71
C GLU A 71 -23.08 22.20 -3.47
N GLU A 72 -22.55 21.26 -2.66
CA GLU A 72 -21.70 21.56 -1.51
C GLU A 72 -20.35 22.18 -1.91
N LEU A 73 -19.79 21.77 -3.04
CA LEU A 73 -18.47 22.20 -3.51
C LEU A 73 -18.51 23.42 -4.46
N ASP A 74 -19.70 23.88 -4.85
CA ASP A 74 -19.92 24.99 -5.80
C ASP A 74 -19.26 24.75 -7.17
N VAL A 75 -19.45 23.54 -7.73
CA VAL A 75 -18.84 23.09 -9.02
C VAL A 75 -19.90 22.62 -10.02
#